data_AF-A0A4Y3VJG7-F1
#
_entry.id   AF-A0A4Y3VJG7-F1
#
_cell.length_a   1.000
_cell.length_b   1.000
_cell.length_c   1.000
_cell.angle_alpha   90.00
_cell.angle_beta   90.00
_cell.angle_gamma   90.00
#
_symmetry.space_group_name_H-M   'P 1'
#
loop_
_entity.id
_entity.type
_entity.pdbx_description
1 polymer ?
#
loop_
_entity_poly.entity_id
_entity_poly.type
_entity_poly.pdbx_seq_one_letter_code
_entity_poly.pdbx_strand_id
1 'polypeptide(L)' 'MLDAGYDAPRIAHLLSDLPVEILGRLRSGRVMRQPTPPRVYDPKGG' A
#
# COMPACT_ATOMS: atom_id res chain seq x y z
N MET A 1 9.41 -1.80 -15.37
CA MET A 1 10.16 -2.08 -14.14
C MET A 1 10.40 -0.76 -13.42
N LEU A 2 10.00 -0.64 -12.15
CA LEU A 2 10.19 0.57 -11.34
C LEU A 2 11.34 0.36 -10.36
N ASP A 3 12.28 1.30 -10.31
CA ASP A 3 13.41 1.24 -9.38
C ASP A 3 13.09 1.89 -8.02
N ALA A 4 13.99 1.70 -7.05
CA ALA A 4 13.82 2.14 -5.66
C ALA A 4 13.72 3.66 -5.45
N GLY A 5 13.92 4.47 -6.50
CA GLY A 5 13.63 5.91 -6.50
C GLY A 5 12.15 6.24 -6.73
N TYR A 6 11.37 5.30 -7.27
CA TYR A 6 9.96 5.45 -7.61
C TYR A 6 9.06 4.74 -6.59
N ASP A 7 7.85 5.27 -6.41
CA ASP A 7 6.86 4.70 -5.49
C ASP A 7 5.99 3.66 -6.21
N ALA A 8 6.48 2.42 -6.27
CA ALA A 8 5.75 1.32 -6.90
C ALA A 8 4.36 1.05 -6.28
N PRO A 9 4.18 1.06 -4.94
CA PRO A 9 2.86 0.95 -4.32
C PRO A 9 1.87 2.02 -4.79
N ARG A 10 2.31 3.28 -4.94
CA ARG A 10 1.45 4.36 -5.45
C ARG A 10 1.00 4.11 -6.89
N ILE A 11 1.90 3.69 -7.77
CA ILE A 11 1.54 3.39 -9.16
C ILE A 11 0.59 2.19 -9.22
N ALA A 12 0.81 1.16 -8.42
CA ALA A 12 -0.10 0.00 -8.32
C ALA A 12 -1.50 0.40 -7.86
N HIS A 13 -1.62 1.33 -6.91
CA HIS A 13 -2.90 1.87 -6.49
C HIS A 13 -3.60 2.67 -7.60
N LEU A 14 -2.87 3.51 -8.34
CA LEU A 14 -3.45 4.32 -9.41
C LEU A 14 -3.92 3.50 -10.61
N LEU A 15 -3.31 2.34 -10.84
CA LEU A 15 -3.63 1.47 -11.96
C LEU A 15 -4.42 0.23 -11.54
N SER A 16 -5.05 0.24 -10.36
CA SER A 16 -5.73 -0.93 -9.80
C SER A 16 -6.85 -1.49 -10.67
N ASP A 17 -7.41 -0.64 -11.52
CA ASP A 17 -8.57 -0.98 -12.36
C ASP A 17 -8.16 -1.45 -13.77
N LEU A 18 -6.85 -1.52 -14.05
CA LEU A 18 -6.31 -1.97 -15.32
C LEU A 18 -5.71 -3.39 -15.18
N PRO A 19 -5.79 -4.22 -16.23
CA PRO A 19 -5.20 -5.57 -16.22
C PRO A 19 -3.68 -5.51 -16.45
N VAL A 20 -2.96 -4.81 -15.58
CA VAL A 20 -1.51 -4.61 -15.67
C VAL A 20 -0.80 -5.14 -14.42
N GLU A 21 0.35 -5.77 -14.61
CA GLU A 21 1.20 -6.21 -13.51
C GLU A 21 2.37 -5.25 -13.31
N ILE A 22 2.66 -4.92 -12.04
CA ILE A 22 3.72 -3.97 -11.68
C ILE A 22 4.82 -4.68 -10.91
N LEU A 23 6.00 -4.77 -11.54
CA LEU A 23 7.24 -5.18 -10.88
C LEU A 23 8.06 -3.95 -10.47
N GLY A 24 8.27 -3.78 -9.17
CA GLY A 24 9.03 -2.67 -8.60
C GLY A 24 9.98 -3.08 -7.46
N ARG A 25 11.11 -2.39 -7.36
CA ARG A 25 12.05 -2.54 -6.24
C ARG A 25 11.69 -1.57 -5.13
N LEU A 26 11.42 -2.10 -3.93
CA LEU A 26 11.18 -1.26 -2.76
C LEU A 26 12.50 -0.75 -2.17
N ARG A 27 12.55 0.53 -1.77
CA ARG A 27 13.67 1.09 -1.01
C ARG A 27 13.66 0.56 0.43
N SER A 28 14.83 0.25 0.98
CA SER A 28 14.99 -0.29 2.35
C SER A 28 14.33 0.56 3.45
N GLY A 29 14.24 1.89 3.28
CA GLY A 29 13.59 2.78 4.24
C GLY A 29 12.05 2.80 4.19
N ARG A 30 11.42 1.99 3.35
CA ARG A 30 9.95 1.89 3.27
C ARG A 30 9.45 0.77 4.17
N VAL A 31 8.40 1.05 4.94
CA VAL A 31 7.72 0.10 5.82
C VAL A 31 6.30 -0.11 5.30
N MET A 32 5.92 -1.35 5.04
CA MET A 32 4.55 -1.70 4.67
C MET A 32 3.71 -1.94 5.92
N ARG A 33 2.53 -1.33 5.98
CA ARG A 33 1.59 -1.52 7.07
C ARG A 33 0.50 -2.50 6.65
N GLN A 34 0.02 -3.29 7.60
CA GLN A 34 -1.22 -4.03 7.43
C GLN A 34 -2.39 -3.04 7.29
N PRO A 35 -3.50 -3.44 6.63
CA PRO A 35 -4.72 -2.65 6.60
C PRO A 35 -5.14 -2.23 8.00
N THR A 36 -5.61 -0.99 8.16
CA THR A 36 -6.17 -0.55 9.43
C THR A 36 -7.40 -1.41 9.74
N PRO A 37 -7.48 -2.03 10.93
CA PRO A 37 -8.66 -2.79 11.29
C PRO A 37 -9.90 -1.88 11.31
N PRO A 38 -11.11 -2.41 11.02
CA PRO A 38 -12.33 -1.62 11.09
C PRO A 38 -12.48 -0.96 12.47
N ARG A 39 -12.85 0.32 12.49
CA ARG A 39 -13.17 1.00 13.75
C ARG A 39 -14.47 0.41 14.28
N VAL A 40 -14.41 -0.31 15.39
CA VAL A 40 -15.59 -0.71 16.15
C VAL A 40 -15.89 0.40 17.15
N TYR A 41 -17.04 1.06 17.00
CA TYR A 41 -17.51 2.02 18.00
C TYR A 41 -18.06 1.23 19.18
N ASP A 42 -17.31 1.21 20.29
CA ASP A 42 -17.79 0.71 21.57
C ASP A 42 -18.11 1.89 22.50
N PRO A 43 -19.39 2.24 22.69
CA PRO A 43 -19.82 3.35 23.55
C PRO A 43 -19.57 3.10 25.04
N LYS A 44 -19.14 1.90 25.44
CA LYS A 44 -18.81 1.55 26.83
C LYS A 44 -17.30 1.51 27.09
N GLY A 45 -16.49 1.78 26.06
CA GLY A 45 -15.21 1.10 25.84
C GLY A 45 -14.09 1.27 26.85
N GLY A 46 -13.07 0.43 26.65
CA GLY A 46 -11.72 0.56 27.23
C GLY A 46 -11.44 -0.38 28.37
#